data_AF-A0A377WL96-F1
#
_entry.id   AF-A0A377WL96-F1
#
_cell.length_a   1.000
_cell.length_b   1.000
_cell.length_c   1.000
_cell.angle_alpha   90.00
_cell.angle_beta   90.00
_cell.angle_gamma   90.00
#
_symmetry.space_group_name_H-M   'P 1'
#
loop_
_entity.id
_entity.type
_entity.pdbx_description
1 polymer ?
#
loop_
_entity_poly.entity_id
_entity_poly.type
_entity_poly.pdbx_seq_one_letter_code
_entity_poly.pdbx_strand_id
1 'polypeptide(L)'
;MACVFNKQLLHPRNWLTWFGLGILWLIVQLPYPLLHFIGTSAGRLSRRFLKRREHIARRNIELCFPDMSPAARETLIDQNFMSLGMGLIETGMAWFWSDERVKKWFDVEGFANLNHALSGGKGVMVVGVHFMSLELGGRAMGCVGQ
;
A
#
# COMPACT_ATOMS: atom_id res chain seq x y z
N MET A 1 -1.80 -11.07 -26.28
CA MET A 1 -1.94 -12.47 -25.79
C MET A 1 -2.97 -12.47 -24.68
N ALA A 2 -4.12 -13.12 -24.86
CA ALA A 2 -5.07 -13.29 -23.76
C ALA A 2 -4.43 -14.25 -22.73
N CYS A 3 -4.28 -13.81 -21.49
CA CYS A 3 -3.83 -14.69 -20.41
C CYS A 3 -4.96 -15.67 -20.12
N VAL A 4 -4.85 -16.91 -20.62
CA VAL A 4 -5.85 -17.95 -20.38
C VAL A 4 -5.71 -18.41 -18.94
N PHE A 5 -6.82 -18.43 -18.19
CA PHE A 5 -6.82 -18.88 -16.80
C PHE A 5 -6.33 -20.33 -16.69
N ASN A 6 -5.26 -20.54 -15.92
CA ASN A 6 -4.72 -21.88 -15.68
C ASN A 6 -5.54 -22.59 -14.59
N LYS A 7 -6.25 -23.66 -14.97
CA LYS A 7 -7.06 -24.49 -14.05
C LYS A 7 -6.25 -25.09 -12.89
N GLN A 8 -4.93 -25.23 -13.02
CA GLN A 8 -4.06 -25.66 -11.92
C GLN A 8 -4.11 -24.72 -10.70
N LEU A 9 -4.50 -23.46 -10.90
CA LEU A 9 -4.69 -22.51 -9.81
C LEU A 9 -5.84 -22.93 -8.87
N LEU A 10 -6.78 -23.76 -9.32
CA LEU A 10 -7.90 -24.28 -8.51
C LEU A 10 -7.54 -25.52 -7.68
N HIS A 11 -6.29 -26.01 -7.77
CA HIS A 11 -5.84 -27.17 -7.00
C HIS A 11 -6.05 -26.95 -5.48
N PRO A 12 -6.45 -27.98 -4.69
CA PRO A 12 -6.75 -27.83 -3.26
C PRO A 12 -5.66 -27.15 -2.43
N ARG A 13 -4.40 -27.31 -2.85
CA ARG A 13 -3.22 -26.62 -2.27
C ARG A 13 -3.38 -25.09 -2.24
N ASN A 14 -4.11 -24.51 -3.18
CA ASN A 14 -4.28 -23.06 -3.32
C ASN A 14 -5.56 -22.55 -2.66
N TRP A 15 -6.42 -23.43 -2.11
CA TRP A 15 -7.69 -23.00 -1.53
C TRP A 15 -7.52 -22.03 -0.37
N LEU A 16 -6.47 -22.18 0.44
CA LEU A 16 -6.18 -21.22 1.50
C LEU A 16 -5.85 -19.83 0.94
N THR A 17 -5.10 -19.77 -0.17
CA THR A 17 -4.80 -18.51 -0.86
C THR A 17 -6.08 -17.89 -1.45
N TRP A 18 -6.92 -18.68 -2.12
CA TRP A 18 -8.21 -18.22 -2.64
C TRP A 18 -9.14 -17.73 -1.54
N PHE A 19 -9.18 -18.43 -0.42
CA PHE A 19 -9.93 -18.02 0.75
C PHE A 19 -9.43 -16.68 1.30
N GLY A 20 -8.11 -16.52 1.44
CA GLY A 20 -7.49 -15.25 1.84
C GLY A 20 -7.80 -14.10 0.89
N LEU A 21 -7.73 -14.34 -0.43
CA LEU A 21 -8.10 -13.36 -1.45
C LEU A 21 -9.60 -13.02 -1.38
N GLY A 22 -10.47 -13.99 -1.14
CA GLY A 22 -11.90 -13.78 -0.94
C GLY A 22 -12.19 -12.92 0.28
N ILE A 23 -11.52 -13.17 1.40
CA ILE A 23 -11.61 -12.32 2.59
C ILE A 23 -11.12 -10.91 2.28
N LEU A 24 -9.95 -10.78 1.66
CA LEU A 24 -9.40 -9.47 1.31
C LEU A 24 -10.36 -8.69 0.41
N TRP A 25 -10.93 -9.35 -0.61
CA TRP A 25 -11.93 -8.79 -1.51
C TRP A 25 -13.16 -8.29 -0.75
N LEU A 26 -13.70 -9.09 0.18
CA LEU A 26 -14.84 -8.71 1.03
C LEU A 26 -14.50 -7.49 1.90
N ILE A 27 -13.33 -7.48 2.53
CA ILE A 27 -12.89 -6.36 3.37
C ILE A 27 -12.85 -5.08 2.55
N VAL A 28 -12.19 -5.08 1.38
CA VAL A 28 -12.01 -3.85 0.59
C VAL A 28 -13.28 -3.31 -0.07
N GLN A 29 -14.39 -4.06 -0.05
CA GLN A 29 -15.69 -3.50 -0.45
C GLN A 29 -16.19 -2.44 0.53
N LEU A 30 -15.78 -2.50 1.80
CA LEU A 30 -16.23 -1.58 2.86
C LEU A 30 -15.86 -0.12 2.56
N PRO A 31 -16.59 0.86 3.14
CA PRO A 31 -16.25 2.28 3.01
C PRO A 31 -14.85 2.60 3.55
N TYR A 32 -14.17 3.56 2.92
CA TYR A 32 -12.78 3.92 3.27
C TYR A 32 -12.55 4.22 4.77
N PRO A 33 -13.43 4.93 5.50
CA PRO A 33 -13.21 5.15 6.94
C PRO A 33 -13.10 3.85 7.75
N LEU A 34 -13.86 2.82 7.37
CA LEU A 34 -13.82 1.52 8.02
C LEU A 34 -12.55 0.75 7.63
N LEU A 35 -12.14 0.83 6.36
CA LEU A 35 -10.85 0.29 5.90
C LEU A 35 -9.68 0.90 6.66
N HIS A 36 -9.69 2.23 6.80
CA HIS A 36 -8.68 2.96 7.54
C HIS A 36 -8.66 2.52 9.01
N PHE A 37 -9.83 2.38 9.66
CA PHE A 37 -9.91 1.88 11.02
C PHE A 37 -9.36 0.45 11.15
N ILE A 38 -9.75 -0.46 10.25
CA ILE A 38 -9.29 -1.86 10.27
C ILE A 38 -7.77 -1.91 10.07
N GLY A 39 -7.24 -1.25 9.04
CA GLY A 39 -5.82 -1.29 8.71
C GLY A 39 -4.96 -0.69 9.81
N THR A 40 -5.30 0.51 10.30
CA THR A 40 -4.54 1.16 11.38
C THR A 40 -4.63 0.39 12.70
N SER A 41 -5.79 -0.17 13.05
CA SER A 41 -5.96 -0.97 14.26
C SER A 41 -5.21 -2.30 14.18
N ALA A 42 -5.26 -2.98 13.03
CA ALA A 42 -4.47 -4.19 12.79
C ALA A 42 -2.97 -3.90 12.89
N GLY A 43 -2.52 -2.78 12.33
CA GLY A 43 -1.15 -2.29 12.44
C GLY A 43 -0.71 -2.08 13.88
N ARG A 44 -1.48 -1.33 14.67
CA ARG A 44 -1.22 -1.10 16.11
C ARG A 44 -1.19 -2.42 16.90
N LEU A 45 -2.13 -3.32 16.64
CA LEU A 45 -2.18 -4.61 17.31
C LEU A 45 -0.96 -5.48 16.95
N SER A 46 -0.53 -5.45 15.69
CA SER A 46 0.63 -6.21 15.21
C SER A 46 1.93 -5.81 15.91
N ARG A 47 2.07 -4.55 16.34
CA ARG A 47 3.22 -4.06 17.13
C ARG A 47 3.45 -4.91 18.39
N ARG A 48 2.37 -5.41 19.01
CA ARG A 48 2.47 -6.25 20.21
C ARG A 48 3.09 -7.63 19.93
N PHE A 49 2.91 -8.15 18.72
CA PHE A 49 3.38 -9.49 18.32
C PHE A 49 4.70 -9.44 17.54
N LEU A 50 4.92 -8.39 16.75
CA LEU A 50 6.06 -8.26 15.83
C LEU A 50 7.26 -7.56 16.48
N LYS A 51 7.73 -8.06 17.63
CA LYS A 51 8.82 -7.43 18.42
C LYS A 51 10.11 -7.19 17.65
N ARG A 52 10.48 -8.12 16.77
CA ARG A 52 11.65 -7.94 15.89
C ARG A 52 11.48 -6.76 14.92
N ARG A 53 10.28 -6.60 14.33
CA ARG A 53 10.00 -5.48 13.42
C ARG A 53 9.99 -4.16 14.18
N GLU A 54 9.46 -4.16 15.41
CA GLU A 54 9.45 -2.98 16.27
C GLU A 54 10.88 -2.51 16.59
N HIS A 55 11.75 -3.45 16.97
CA HIS A 55 13.15 -3.13 17.24
C HIS A 55 13.88 -2.54 16.04
N ILE A 56 13.66 -3.09 14.84
CA ILE A 56 14.27 -2.58 13.59
C ILE A 56 13.75 -1.17 13.29
N ALA A 57 12.43 -0.96 13.33
CA ALA A 57 11.83 0.35 13.05
C ALA A 57 12.36 1.43 14.01
N ARG A 58 12.44 1.09 15.31
CA ARG A 58 13.02 1.95 16.34
C ARG A 58 14.46 2.33 16.04
N ARG A 59 15.32 1.33 15.76
CA ARG A 59 16.73 1.58 15.48
C ARG A 59 16.90 2.47 14.24
N ASN A 60 16.11 2.22 13.19
CA ASN A 60 16.14 3.03 11.98
C ASN A 60 15.72 4.49 12.25
N ILE A 61 14.64 4.69 13.02
CA ILE A 61 14.16 6.05 13.36
C ILE A 61 15.17 6.79 14.24
N GLU A 62 15.81 6.12 15.19
CA GLU A 62 16.88 6.72 16.01
C GLU A 62 18.08 7.16 15.17
N LEU A 63 18.46 6.37 14.17
CA LEU A 63 19.57 6.67 13.28
C LEU A 63 19.23 7.79 12.28
N CYS A 64 18.02 7.78 11.72
CA CYS A 64 17.59 8.79 10.75
C CYS A 64 17.25 10.13 11.41
N PHE A 65 16.80 10.13 12.67
CA PHE A 65 16.33 11.31 13.39
C PHE A 65 16.96 11.46 14.78
N PRO A 66 18.29 11.63 14.87
CA PRO A 66 19.04 11.65 16.12
C PRO A 66 18.68 12.82 17.05
N ASP A 67 18.09 13.89 16.52
CA ASP A 67 17.70 15.08 17.30
C ASP A 67 16.23 15.07 17.74
N MET A 68 15.42 14.11 17.28
CA MET A 68 14.02 13.99 17.72
C MET A 68 13.90 13.50 19.16
N SER A 69 12.93 14.05 19.89
CA SER A 69 12.64 13.60 21.25
C SER A 69 12.16 12.13 21.27
N PRO A 70 12.40 11.40 22.36
CA PRO A 70 11.95 10.00 22.49
C PRO A 70 10.44 9.84 22.25
N ALA A 71 9.62 10.77 22.74
CA ALA A 71 8.17 10.75 22.55
C ALA A 71 7.74 10.93 21.08
N ALA A 72 8.44 11.80 20.33
CA ALA A 72 8.19 12.00 18.92
C ALA A 72 8.59 10.77 18.10
N ARG A 73 9.69 10.10 18.47
CA ARG A 73 10.12 8.83 17.85
C ARG A 73 9.11 7.71 18.10
N GLU A 74 8.57 7.58 19.31
CA GLU A 74 7.52 6.59 19.60
C GLU A 74 6.27 6.79 18.73
N THR A 75 5.88 8.05 18.54
CA THR A 75 4.74 8.40 17.68
C THR A 75 5.01 7.99 16.23
N LEU A 76 6.22 8.22 15.72
CA LEU A 76 6.62 7.76 14.38
C LEU A 76 6.64 6.23 14.26
N ILE A 77 7.09 5.52 15.31
CA ILE A 77 7.05 4.05 15.33
C ILE A 77 5.59 3.57 15.23
N ASP A 78 4.70 4.15 16.03
CA ASP A 78 3.27 3.81 15.99
C ASP A 78 2.65 4.08 14.62
N GLN A 79 2.95 5.23 14.03
CA GLN A 79 2.50 5.59 12.67
C GLN A 79 3.04 4.60 11.63
N ASN A 80 4.32 4.21 11.72
CA ASN A 80 4.91 3.21 10.83
C ASN A 80 4.19 1.86 10.92
N PHE A 81 3.79 1.42 12.12
CA PHE A 81 2.97 0.21 12.27
C PHE A 81 1.55 0.39 11.74
N MET A 82 0.94 1.56 11.91
CA MET A 82 -0.36 1.87 11.28
C MET A 82 -0.26 1.81 9.75
N SER A 83 0.79 2.38 9.16
CA SER A 83 1.08 2.29 7.72
C SER A 83 1.32 0.85 7.26
N LEU A 84 1.96 0.01 8.10
CA LEU A 84 2.12 -1.42 7.81
C LEU A 84 0.78 -2.15 7.70
N GLY A 85 -0.14 -1.89 8.63
CA GLY A 85 -1.48 -2.47 8.57
C GLY A 85 -2.29 -1.94 7.38
N MET A 86 -2.15 -0.65 7.07
CA MET A 86 -2.78 -0.04 5.88
C MET A 86 -2.25 -0.62 4.57
N GLY A 87 -0.95 -0.95 4.47
CA GLY A 87 -0.36 -1.46 3.23
C GLY A 87 -1.05 -2.74 2.71
N LEU A 88 -1.54 -3.62 3.59
CA LEU A 88 -2.31 -4.79 3.17
C LEU A 88 -3.68 -4.42 2.60
N ILE A 89 -4.36 -3.47 3.24
CA ILE A 89 -5.66 -2.97 2.80
C ILE A 89 -5.52 -2.24 1.46
N GLU A 90 -4.50 -1.38 1.34
CA GLU A 90 -4.17 -0.64 0.12
C GLU A 90 -3.81 -1.55 -1.04
N THR A 91 -3.12 -2.67 -0.78
CA THR A 91 -2.87 -3.71 -1.80
C THR A 91 -4.19 -4.28 -2.32
N GLY A 92 -5.12 -4.64 -1.42
CA GLY A 92 -6.44 -5.11 -1.82
C GLY A 92 -7.24 -4.04 -2.58
N MET A 93 -7.15 -2.77 -2.16
CA MET A 93 -7.79 -1.65 -2.86
C MET A 93 -7.23 -1.51 -4.28
N ALA A 94 -5.90 -1.56 -4.46
CA ALA A 94 -5.25 -1.45 -5.76
C ALA A 94 -5.70 -2.55 -6.73
N TRP A 95 -5.91 -3.78 -6.22
CA TRP A 95 -6.28 -4.94 -7.02
C TRP A 95 -7.77 -5.01 -7.35
N PHE A 96 -8.65 -4.59 -6.43
CA PHE A 96 -10.09 -4.85 -6.53
C PHE A 96 -10.98 -3.61 -6.67
N TRP A 97 -10.48 -2.39 -6.43
CA TRP A 97 -11.29 -1.18 -6.66
C TRP A 97 -11.37 -0.84 -8.15
N SER A 98 -12.52 -0.30 -8.55
CA SER A 98 -12.70 0.34 -9.85
C SER A 98 -11.90 1.64 -9.95
N ASP A 99 -11.53 2.02 -11.17
CA ASP A 99 -10.79 3.25 -11.46
C ASP A 99 -11.51 4.49 -10.91
N GLU A 100 -12.84 4.55 -11.06
CA GLU A 100 -13.67 5.65 -10.53
C GLU A 100 -13.52 5.79 -9.01
N ARG A 101 -13.52 4.67 -8.28
CA ARG A 101 -13.40 4.67 -6.83
C ARG A 101 -12.00 5.09 -6.41
N VAL A 102 -10.96 4.66 -7.13
CA VAL A 102 -9.57 5.10 -6.89
C VAL A 102 -9.45 6.61 -7.14
N LYS A 103 -9.91 7.12 -8.28
CA LYS A 103 -9.86 8.55 -8.62
C LYS A 103 -10.61 9.44 -7.61
N LYS A 104 -11.65 8.92 -6.95
CA LYS A 104 -12.38 9.65 -5.90
C LYS A 104 -11.57 9.84 -4.60
N TRP A 105 -10.70 8.89 -4.27
CA TRP A 105 -9.98 8.87 -2.98
C TRP A 105 -8.51 9.26 -3.10
N PHE A 106 -7.95 9.28 -4.32
CA PHE A 106 -6.54 9.54 -4.58
C PHE A 106 -6.37 10.65 -5.59
N ASP A 107 -5.41 11.52 -5.33
CA ASP A 107 -4.95 12.56 -6.25
C ASP A 107 -3.45 12.39 -6.52
N VAL A 108 -2.99 12.86 -7.66
CA VAL A 108 -1.59 12.76 -8.10
C VAL A 108 -1.04 14.15 -8.34
N GLU A 109 -0.21 14.61 -7.42
CA GLU A 109 0.52 15.87 -7.56
C GLU A 109 1.75 15.72 -8.47
N GLY A 110 2.11 16.78 -9.20
CA GLY A 110 3.32 16.81 -10.02
C GLY A 110 3.20 16.08 -11.38
N PHE A 111 2.00 15.67 -11.78
CA PHE A 111 1.76 15.01 -13.08
C PHE A 111 2.19 15.87 -14.29
N ALA A 112 2.13 17.20 -14.16
CA ALA A 112 2.63 18.13 -15.18
C ALA A 112 4.12 17.92 -15.51
N ASN A 113 4.95 17.53 -14.54
CA ASN A 113 6.37 17.27 -14.74
C ASN A 113 6.58 16.05 -15.65
N LEU A 114 5.75 15.02 -15.49
CA LEU A 114 5.77 13.82 -16.32
C LEU A 114 5.37 14.15 -17.76
N ASN A 115 4.27 14.90 -17.94
CA ASN A 115 3.81 15.32 -19.27
C ASN A 115 4.86 16.17 -19.99
N HIS A 116 5.49 17.10 -19.27
CA HIS A 116 6.57 17.92 -19.83
C HIS A 116 7.77 17.07 -20.26
N ALA A 117 8.18 16.10 -19.44
CA ALA A 117 9.28 15.19 -19.79
C ALA A 117 8.95 14.31 -21.02
N LEU A 118 7.70 13.83 -21.13
CA LEU A 118 7.23 13.05 -22.28
C LEU A 118 7.17 13.87 -23.58
N SER A 119 6.85 15.18 -23.49
CA SER A 119 6.74 16.06 -24.66
C SER A 119 8.04 16.19 -25.46
N GLY A 120 9.19 15.93 -24.83
CA GLY A 120 10.49 15.95 -25.47
C GLY A 120 10.80 14.75 -26.38
N GLY A 121 9.85 13.81 -26.58
CA GLY A 121 10.02 12.64 -27.44
C GLY A 121 11.04 11.61 -26.94
N LYS A 122 11.46 11.74 -25.68
CA LYS A 122 12.36 10.80 -24.98
C LYS A 122 11.54 9.95 -24.02
N GLY A 123 11.92 8.68 -23.84
CA GLY A 123 11.33 7.85 -22.79
C GLY A 123 11.55 8.44 -21.41
N VAL A 124 10.60 8.24 -20.49
CA VAL A 124 10.71 8.71 -19.10
C VAL A 124 10.96 7.54 -18.17
N MET A 125 11.98 7.67 -17.32
CA MET A 125 12.26 6.71 -16.25
C MET A 125 11.73 7.27 -14.92
N VAL A 126 10.72 6.60 -14.36
CA VAL A 126 10.15 6.95 -13.07
C VAL A 126 10.84 6.13 -11.99
N VAL A 127 11.49 6.80 -11.03
CA VAL A 127 12.14 6.14 -9.88
C VAL A 127 11.22 6.24 -8.68
N GLY A 128 10.72 5.10 -8.22
CA GLY A 128 9.92 4.99 -7.00
C GLY A 128 10.76 4.51 -5.81
N VAL A 129 10.41 4.96 -4.61
CA VAL A 129 10.93 4.40 -3.35
C VAL A 129 9.97 3.30 -2.88
N HIS A 130 10.49 2.25 -2.25
CA HIS A 130 9.64 1.22 -1.66
C HIS A 130 9.00 1.72 -0.36
N PHE A 131 7.85 2.40 -0.48
CA PHE A 131 7.00 2.79 0.65
C PHE A 131 5.78 1.86 0.75
N MET A 132 5.11 1.86 1.92
CA MET A 132 4.08 0.86 2.25
C MET A 132 2.86 0.86 1.32
N SER A 133 2.56 1.99 0.69
CA SER A 133 1.43 2.19 -0.23
C SER A 133 1.81 2.03 -1.71
N LEU A 134 2.91 1.33 -2.02
CA LEU A 134 3.50 1.27 -3.37
C LEU A 134 2.51 0.80 -4.45
N GLU A 135 1.79 -0.30 -4.20
CA GLU A 135 0.84 -0.90 -5.16
C GLU A 135 -0.25 0.09 -5.56
N LEU A 136 -0.77 0.82 -4.58
CA LEU A 136 -1.84 1.79 -4.78
C LEU A 136 -1.33 3.06 -5.47
N GLY A 137 -0.11 3.50 -5.15
CA GLY A 137 0.55 4.59 -5.87
C GLY A 137 0.75 4.26 -7.35
N GLY A 138 1.20 3.04 -7.67
CA GLY A 138 1.30 2.55 -9.04
C GLY A 138 -0.07 2.54 -9.75
N ARG A 139 -1.11 2.04 -9.08
CA ARG A 139 -2.47 2.02 -9.61
C ARG A 139 -3.02 3.43 -9.87
N ALA A 140 -2.86 4.35 -8.93
CA ALA A 140 -3.34 5.73 -9.05
C ALA A 140 -2.67 6.46 -10.22
N MET A 141 -1.34 6.35 -10.36
CA MET A 141 -0.63 6.91 -11.52
C MET A 141 -1.15 6.36 -12.85
N GLY A 142 -1.40 5.04 -12.92
CA GLY A 142 -1.98 4.41 -14.12
C GLY A 142 -3.41 4.85 -14.44
N CYS A 143 -4.20 5.24 -13.44
CA CYS A 143 -5.58 5.71 -13.62
C CYS A 143 -5.63 7.20 -14.02
N VAL A 144 -4.76 8.04 -13.47
CA VAL A 144 -4.73 9.49 -13.74
C VAL A 144 -4.06 9.80 -15.08
N GLY A 145 -3.18 8.92 -15.56
CA GLY A 145 -2.58 9.03 -16.90
C GLY A 145 -3.48 8.62 -18.08
N GLN A 146 -4.76 8.28 -17.83
CA GLN A 146 -5.80 8.03 -18.84
C GLN A 146 -6.82 9.16 -18.83
#